data_AF-A0A926U2H6-F1
#
_entry.id   AF-A0A926U2H6-F1
#
_cell.length_a   1.000
_cell.length_b   1.000
_cell.length_c   1.000
_cell.angle_alpha   90.00
_cell.angle_beta   90.00
_cell.angle_gamma   90.00
#
_symmetry.space_group_name_H-M   'P 1'
#
loop_
_entity.id
_entity.type
_entity.pdbx_description
1 polymer ?
#
loop_
_entity_poly.entity_id
_entity_poly.type
_entity_poly.pdbx_seq_one_letter_code
_entity_poly.pdbx_strand_id
1 'polypeptide(L)'
;MNGSRWTEATSQPKRRQRGVVLTPSGLQRLQAAIALVEIEQNQGDRFTLEELGNRINLSTKTLTRLWSLNSGVDQRTLRLCFSAFNLELHKEDYALLSELDEPEPVRMRSRHAESEPMPYPNGPEPLDSPFYIGRPPIETLAYQEVTQPGCVIRIRAPKEMGKSSLMLRLVDFAEAQGYRIVTIDCNQIDASCLTDLQRFLRSFCLRVARELDVEPRLDEHWDDEIGSKLSCTFYLKNYLLKQIDSPIVLLFNEIDRFFEHPEFAQEFFPLLRSWYEDARRNVNLQKLRLVVIYSTEEYVSLNINQSPFNVGLPLRLPEFTPQQVQDLVERHGLNWGVKEVEQLIALVGGHPALIRIALYHVCTQQISLEQVLQGAIENGGIFQNHLWHQWVNLQKNPSLVEALAVMLGDRPDVAINPIQTYKLESQGLIRREGEHTVARCELYRIYFKQQLLAFQH
;
A
#
# COMPACT_ATOMS: atom_id res chain seq x y z
N MET A 1 -24.74 -51.08 -50.77
CA MET A 1 -23.34 -50.80 -50.42
C MET A 1 -23.32 -49.94 -49.18
N ASN A 2 -22.43 -50.29 -48.26
CA ASN A 2 -22.41 -49.94 -46.85
C ASN A 2 -22.24 -48.45 -46.56
N GLY A 3 -22.87 -48.01 -45.48
CA GLY A 3 -22.65 -46.71 -44.87
C GLY A 3 -23.09 -46.72 -43.40
N SER A 4 -22.55 -47.66 -42.63
CA SER A 4 -22.77 -47.78 -41.18
C SER A 4 -22.26 -46.53 -40.47
N ARG A 5 -23.17 -45.68 -40.00
CA ARG A 5 -22.89 -44.51 -39.16
C ARG A 5 -22.74 -45.00 -37.72
N TRP A 6 -21.51 -45.26 -37.30
CA TRP A 6 -21.18 -45.45 -35.89
C TRP A 6 -21.29 -44.10 -35.18
N THR A 7 -22.20 -44.00 -34.21
CA THR A 7 -22.20 -42.94 -33.20
C THR A 7 -21.13 -43.26 -32.17
N GLU A 8 -19.95 -42.65 -32.30
CA GLU A 8 -18.96 -42.64 -31.22
C GLU A 8 -19.51 -41.81 -30.05
N ALA A 9 -19.91 -42.51 -28.99
CA ALA A 9 -20.02 -41.92 -27.67
C ALA A 9 -18.61 -41.54 -27.21
N THR A 10 -18.24 -40.27 -27.35
CA THR A 10 -17.03 -39.71 -26.74
C THR A 10 -17.24 -39.69 -25.23
N SER A 11 -16.87 -40.79 -24.56
CA SER A 11 -16.66 -40.83 -23.12
C SER A 11 -15.55 -39.83 -22.77
N GLN A 12 -15.91 -38.67 -22.23
CA GLN A 12 -14.95 -37.74 -21.65
C GLN A 12 -14.14 -38.48 -20.56
N PRO A 13 -12.80 -38.38 -20.56
CA PRO A 13 -12.00 -39.04 -19.53
C PRO A 13 -12.30 -38.36 -18.18
N LYS A 14 -12.77 -39.14 -17.20
CA LYS A 14 -12.87 -38.74 -15.78
C LYS A 14 -11.53 -38.14 -15.36
N ARG A 15 -11.48 -36.81 -15.17
CA ARG A 15 -10.33 -36.11 -14.59
C ARG A 15 -10.07 -36.72 -13.21
N ARG A 16 -8.95 -37.43 -13.06
CA ARG A 16 -8.48 -37.92 -11.76
C ARG A 16 -8.18 -36.70 -10.87
N GLN A 17 -9.09 -36.35 -9.97
CA GLN A 17 -8.78 -35.51 -8.82
C GLN A 17 -7.93 -36.34 -7.85
N ARG A 18 -6.62 -36.24 -7.98
CA ARG A 18 -5.64 -36.82 -7.04
C ARG A 18 -4.65 -35.73 -6.67
N GLY A 19 -5.07 -34.85 -5.78
CA GLY A 19 -4.22 -33.83 -5.18
C GLY A 19 -4.45 -33.80 -3.67
N VAL A 20 -3.41 -33.44 -2.94
CA VAL A 20 -3.47 -33.08 -1.53
C VAL A 20 -3.25 -31.58 -1.39
N VAL A 21 -3.92 -30.96 -0.42
CA VAL A 21 -3.76 -29.53 -0.10
C VAL A 21 -3.21 -29.44 1.31
N LEU A 22 -2.36 -28.45 1.59
CA LEU A 22 -1.90 -28.20 2.95
C LEU A 22 -3.07 -27.77 3.83
N THR A 23 -3.14 -28.34 5.02
CA THR A 23 -4.01 -27.82 6.08
C THR A 23 -3.45 -26.50 6.60
N PRO A 24 -4.26 -25.65 7.25
CA PRO A 24 -3.75 -24.43 7.89
C PRO A 24 -2.59 -24.71 8.87
N SER A 25 -2.68 -25.80 9.64
CA SER A 25 -1.62 -26.28 10.53
C SER A 25 -0.35 -26.71 9.78
N GLY A 26 -0.49 -27.45 8.67
CA GLY A 26 0.64 -27.87 7.85
C GLY A 26 1.34 -26.70 7.17
N LEU A 27 0.57 -25.72 6.68
CA LEU A 27 1.12 -24.50 6.08
C LEU A 27 1.88 -23.66 7.12
N GLN A 28 1.30 -23.48 8.31
CA GLN A 28 1.93 -22.77 9.42
C GLN A 28 3.26 -23.42 9.82
N ARG A 29 3.31 -24.76 9.91
CA ARG A 29 4.54 -25.48 10.27
C ARG A 29 5.63 -25.33 9.20
N LEU A 30 5.26 -25.40 7.93
CA LEU A 30 6.20 -25.21 6.83
C LEU A 30 6.73 -23.77 6.78
N GLN A 31 5.88 -22.77 6.96
CA GLN A 31 6.27 -21.36 6.98
C GLN A 31 7.18 -21.03 8.17
N ALA A 32 6.91 -21.60 9.35
CA ALA A 32 7.78 -21.44 10.51
C ALA A 32 9.19 -22.00 10.26
N ALA A 33 9.30 -23.15 9.60
CA ALA A 33 10.60 -23.74 9.26
C ALA A 33 11.34 -22.96 8.17
N ILE A 34 10.62 -22.39 7.19
CA ILE A 34 11.21 -21.47 6.19
C ILE A 34 11.79 -20.23 6.91
N ALA A 35 11.02 -19.61 7.79
CA ALA A 35 11.45 -18.41 8.53
C ALA A 35 12.69 -18.67 9.40
N LEU A 36 12.78 -19.84 10.06
CA LEU A 36 13.97 -20.21 10.84
C LEU A 36 15.22 -20.31 9.96
N VAL A 37 15.10 -20.85 8.76
CA VAL A 37 16.21 -20.97 7.81
C VAL A 37 16.57 -19.61 7.18
N GLU A 38 15.59 -18.73 6.96
CA GLU A 38 15.83 -17.34 6.50
C GLU A 38 16.63 -16.55 7.54
N ILE A 39 16.35 -16.76 8.84
CA ILE A 39 17.11 -16.16 9.94
C ILE A 39 18.54 -16.70 9.98
N GLU A 40 18.72 -18.02 9.85
CA GLU A 40 20.03 -18.66 9.97
C GLU A 40 20.93 -18.40 8.74
N GLN A 41 20.34 -18.36 7.54
CA GLN A 41 21.10 -18.43 6.28
C GLN A 41 20.97 -17.18 5.39
N ASN A 42 19.98 -16.32 5.65
CA ASN A 42 19.70 -15.14 4.84
C ASN A 42 19.62 -13.84 5.65
N GLN A 43 20.26 -13.80 6.83
CA GLN A 43 20.27 -12.63 7.72
C GLN A 43 18.85 -12.11 8.09
N GLY A 44 17.84 -12.97 8.00
CA GLY A 44 16.44 -12.62 8.26
C GLY A 44 15.68 -12.06 7.05
N ASP A 45 16.30 -11.96 5.88
CA ASP A 45 15.61 -11.59 4.64
C ASP A 45 14.82 -12.79 4.08
N ARG A 46 13.63 -12.51 3.50
CA ARG A 46 12.80 -13.56 2.89
C ARG A 46 13.46 -14.13 1.66
N PHE A 47 13.38 -15.45 1.49
CA PHE A 47 13.75 -16.06 0.23
C PHE A 47 12.77 -15.66 -0.88
N THR A 48 13.32 -15.32 -2.03
CA THR A 48 12.56 -15.16 -3.26
C THR A 48 11.95 -16.50 -3.69
N LEU A 49 10.90 -16.45 -4.51
CA LEU A 49 10.29 -17.65 -5.09
C LEU A 49 11.28 -18.50 -5.90
N GLU A 50 12.30 -17.87 -6.49
CA GLU A 50 13.37 -18.56 -7.23
C GLU A 50 14.35 -19.27 -6.29
N GLU A 51 14.75 -18.63 -5.18
CA GLU A 51 15.62 -19.23 -4.16
C GLU A 51 14.93 -20.42 -3.47
N LEU A 52 13.64 -20.30 -3.14
CA LEU A 52 12.85 -21.40 -2.63
C LEU A 52 12.67 -22.51 -3.67
N GLY A 53 12.48 -22.14 -4.94
CA GLY A 53 12.40 -23.10 -6.06
C GLY A 53 13.67 -23.92 -6.19
N ASN A 54 14.84 -23.25 -6.13
CA ASN A 54 16.15 -23.89 -6.20
C ASN A 54 16.41 -24.78 -4.99
N ARG A 55 16.05 -24.34 -3.78
CA ARG A 55 16.27 -25.10 -2.54
C ARG A 55 15.40 -26.35 -2.45
N ILE A 56 14.13 -26.25 -2.84
CA ILE A 56 13.15 -27.34 -2.75
C ILE A 56 13.21 -28.24 -4.00
N ASN A 57 13.95 -27.82 -5.04
CA ASN A 57 14.01 -28.45 -6.36
C ASN A 57 12.62 -28.55 -7.02
N LEU A 58 11.90 -27.42 -7.03
CA LEU A 58 10.56 -27.27 -7.59
C LEU A 58 10.45 -26.05 -8.50
N SER A 59 9.58 -26.11 -9.49
CA SER A 59 9.29 -24.94 -10.33
C SER A 59 8.56 -23.86 -9.52
N THR A 60 8.83 -22.59 -9.82
CA THR A 60 8.15 -21.44 -9.21
C THR A 60 6.62 -21.54 -9.35
N LYS A 61 6.13 -22.05 -10.49
CA LYS A 61 4.70 -22.35 -10.71
C LYS A 61 4.12 -23.37 -9.73
N THR A 62 4.90 -24.37 -9.32
CA THR A 62 4.47 -25.38 -8.33
C THR A 62 4.43 -24.78 -6.93
N LEU A 63 5.38 -23.90 -6.58
CA LEU A 63 5.40 -23.21 -5.30
C LEU A 63 4.24 -22.22 -5.15
N THR A 64 3.95 -21.43 -6.20
CA THR A 64 2.78 -20.54 -6.19
C THR A 64 1.48 -21.33 -6.00
N ARG A 65 1.36 -22.51 -6.62
CA ARG A 65 0.22 -23.41 -6.44
C ARG A 65 0.10 -23.95 -5.01
N LEU A 66 1.23 -24.35 -4.42
CA LEU A 66 1.29 -24.84 -3.05
C LEU A 66 0.86 -23.78 -2.02
N TRP A 67 1.16 -22.50 -2.28
CA TRP A 67 0.78 -21.38 -1.41
C TRP A 67 -0.62 -20.84 -1.68
N SER A 68 -1.14 -21.03 -2.89
CA SER A 68 -2.47 -20.54 -3.27
C SER A 68 -3.63 -21.29 -2.61
N LEU A 69 -3.38 -22.44 -1.98
CA LEU A 69 -4.36 -23.36 -1.33
C LEU A 69 -5.54 -23.83 -2.22
N ASN A 70 -5.70 -23.28 -3.43
CA ASN A 70 -6.82 -23.51 -4.35
C ASN A 70 -6.50 -24.55 -5.44
N SER A 71 -5.30 -25.12 -5.45
CA SER A 71 -4.91 -26.18 -6.39
C SER A 71 -4.12 -27.28 -5.68
N GLY A 72 -4.66 -28.51 -5.71
CA GLY A 72 -4.00 -29.67 -5.10
C GLY A 72 -2.68 -30.00 -5.77
N VAL A 73 -1.67 -30.29 -4.94
CA VAL A 73 -0.35 -30.75 -5.37
C VAL A 73 -0.22 -32.24 -5.02
N ASP A 74 0.70 -32.99 -5.64
CA ASP A 74 0.90 -34.38 -5.24
C ASP A 74 1.57 -34.51 -3.86
N GLN A 75 1.35 -35.63 -3.18
CA GLN A 75 1.91 -35.87 -1.84
C GLN A 75 3.45 -35.95 -1.85
N ARG A 76 4.04 -36.33 -2.99
CA ARG A 76 5.50 -36.39 -3.15
C ARG A 76 6.12 -35.00 -3.11
N THR A 77 5.44 -34.00 -3.68
CA THR A 77 5.84 -32.60 -3.65
C THR A 77 5.77 -32.04 -2.24
N LEU A 78 4.71 -32.34 -1.47
CA LEU A 78 4.65 -31.93 -0.07
C LEU A 78 5.77 -32.54 0.76
N ARG A 79 6.11 -33.81 0.54
CA ARG A 79 7.26 -34.44 1.21
C ARG A 79 8.57 -33.76 0.87
N LEU A 80 8.79 -33.42 -0.41
CA LEU A 80 9.98 -32.68 -0.84
C LEU A 80 10.06 -31.31 -0.16
N CYS A 81 8.96 -30.56 -0.13
CA CYS A 81 8.86 -29.28 0.57
C CYS A 81 9.22 -29.40 2.04
N PHE A 82 8.62 -30.34 2.78
CA PHE A 82 8.91 -30.49 4.21
C PHE A 82 10.35 -30.95 4.45
N SER A 83 10.85 -31.89 3.65
CA SER A 83 12.22 -32.40 3.79
C SER A 83 13.30 -31.34 3.50
N ALA A 84 13.03 -30.37 2.61
CA ALA A 84 13.95 -29.28 2.29
C ALA A 84 14.21 -28.33 3.48
N PHE A 85 13.36 -28.39 4.51
CA PHE A 85 13.48 -27.64 5.76
C PHE A 85 13.58 -28.56 6.98
N ASN A 86 14.08 -29.79 6.81
CA ASN A 86 14.26 -30.78 7.88
C ASN A 86 12.97 -31.12 8.66
N LEU A 87 11.81 -31.01 8.02
CA LEU A 87 10.53 -31.43 8.59
C LEU A 87 10.11 -32.80 8.03
N GLU A 88 9.52 -33.63 8.88
CA GLU A 88 8.76 -34.81 8.43
C GLU A 88 7.33 -34.38 8.06
N LEU A 89 6.73 -35.00 7.04
CA LEU A 89 5.34 -34.74 6.65
C LEU A 89 4.40 -35.71 7.39
N HIS A 90 3.50 -35.18 8.21
CA HIS A 90 2.48 -35.94 8.95
C HIS A 90 1.12 -35.84 8.27
N LYS A 91 0.20 -36.75 8.62
CA LYS A 91 -1.17 -36.76 8.04
C LYS A 91 -1.99 -35.53 8.38
N GLU A 92 -1.67 -34.85 9.48
CA GLU A 92 -2.33 -33.62 9.93
C GLU A 92 -1.95 -32.39 9.07
N ASP A 93 -0.88 -32.50 8.28
CA ASP A 93 -0.37 -31.38 7.47
C ASP A 93 -1.05 -31.24 6.12
N TYR A 94 -1.81 -32.25 5.69
CA TYR A 94 -2.45 -32.23 4.38
C TYR A 94 -3.81 -32.95 4.38
N ALA A 95 -4.75 -32.41 3.61
CA ALA A 95 -6.07 -32.99 3.40
C ALA A 95 -6.18 -33.57 1.99
N LEU A 96 -6.93 -34.67 1.86
CA LEU A 96 -7.30 -35.24 0.56
C LEU A 96 -8.46 -34.42 -0.02
N LEU A 97 -8.31 -33.96 -1.26
CA LEU A 97 -9.34 -33.19 -1.99
C LEU A 97 -10.66 -33.95 -2.24
N SER A 98 -10.79 -35.22 -1.82
CA SER A 98 -11.92 -36.10 -2.08
C SER A 98 -12.87 -36.32 -0.88
N GLU A 99 -12.67 -35.68 0.27
CA GLU A 99 -13.45 -35.95 1.50
C GLU A 99 -14.23 -34.73 2.05
N LEU A 100 -14.60 -33.76 1.19
CA LEU A 100 -15.60 -32.74 1.54
C LEU A 100 -16.97 -33.18 1.00
N ASP A 101 -17.59 -34.17 1.66
CA ASP A 101 -19.01 -34.52 1.44
C ASP A 101 -19.92 -33.59 2.27
N GLU A 102 -20.99 -33.14 1.61
CA GLU A 102 -21.98 -32.13 2.06
C GLU A 102 -22.82 -32.57 3.28
N PRO A 103 -23.30 -31.63 4.12
CA PRO A 103 -24.56 -31.79 4.83
C PRO A 103 -25.71 -31.07 4.10
N GLU A 104 -26.82 -31.80 3.96
CA GLU A 104 -28.10 -31.42 3.32
C GLU A 104 -28.79 -30.15 3.87
N PRO A 105 -29.75 -29.57 3.11
CA PRO A 105 -30.06 -28.14 3.14
C PRO A 105 -31.11 -27.77 4.19
N VAL A 106 -30.78 -26.82 5.06
CA VAL A 106 -31.78 -26.03 5.80
C VAL A 106 -31.96 -24.69 5.08
N ARG A 107 -33.15 -24.54 4.49
CA ARG A 107 -33.65 -23.37 3.77
C ARG A 107 -33.32 -22.04 4.48
N MET A 108 -32.43 -21.24 3.89
CA MET A 108 -32.50 -19.78 3.95
C MET A 108 -32.26 -19.18 2.57
N ARG A 109 -33.00 -18.10 2.31
CA ARG A 109 -33.34 -17.58 0.98
C ARG A 109 -32.10 -17.11 0.23
N SER A 110 -31.91 -17.69 -0.95
CA SER A 110 -30.98 -17.25 -1.99
C SER A 110 -31.24 -15.81 -2.42
N ARG A 111 -30.21 -14.97 -2.26
CA ARG A 111 -29.73 -14.02 -3.27
C ARG A 111 -28.22 -13.82 -3.10
N HIS A 112 -27.42 -14.77 -3.53
CA HIS A 112 -26.02 -14.50 -3.87
C HIS A 112 -25.84 -14.83 -5.33
N ALA A 113 -25.77 -13.77 -6.15
CA ALA A 113 -25.03 -13.83 -7.39
C ALA A 113 -23.61 -14.30 -7.05
N GLU A 114 -23.02 -15.12 -7.92
CA GLU A 114 -21.64 -15.60 -7.82
C GLU A 114 -20.71 -14.43 -7.46
N SER A 115 -20.39 -14.28 -6.18
CA SER A 115 -19.55 -13.19 -5.70
C SER A 115 -18.11 -13.57 -5.99
N GLU A 116 -17.43 -12.79 -6.82
CA GLU A 116 -15.98 -12.86 -6.91
C GLU A 116 -15.37 -12.88 -5.50
N PRO A 117 -14.31 -13.68 -5.27
CA PRO A 117 -13.67 -13.74 -3.97
C PRO A 117 -13.23 -12.34 -3.56
N MET A 118 -13.64 -11.90 -2.36
CA MET A 118 -13.27 -10.60 -1.82
C MET A 118 -11.74 -10.46 -1.85
N PRO A 119 -11.17 -9.42 -2.48
CA PRO A 119 -9.73 -9.26 -2.53
C PRO A 119 -9.19 -8.90 -1.15
N TYR A 120 -8.00 -9.42 -0.81
CA TYR A 120 -7.33 -9.08 0.43
C TYR A 120 -6.93 -7.58 0.44
N PRO A 121 -7.16 -6.84 1.54
CA PRO A 121 -6.98 -5.39 1.58
C PRO A 121 -5.51 -4.97 1.82
N ASN A 122 -4.61 -5.28 0.86
CA ASN A 122 -3.18 -4.94 0.92
C ASN A 122 -2.75 -3.80 -0.03
N GLY A 123 -3.69 -3.08 -0.62
CA GLY A 123 -3.41 -2.06 -1.63
C GLY A 123 -4.40 -0.91 -1.63
N PRO A 124 -4.25 0.05 -2.56
CA PRO A 124 -5.25 1.07 -2.78
C PRO A 124 -6.59 0.43 -3.17
N GLU A 125 -7.68 1.05 -2.72
CA GLU A 125 -9.02 0.56 -3.00
C GLU A 125 -9.36 0.85 -4.47
N PRO A 126 -9.65 -0.19 -5.30
CA PRO A 126 -9.98 -0.03 -6.72
C PRO A 126 -11.15 0.93 -6.98
N LEU A 127 -11.25 1.43 -8.22
CA LEU A 127 -12.29 2.38 -8.62
C LEU A 127 -13.70 1.77 -8.57
N ASP A 128 -13.81 0.52 -8.98
CA ASP A 128 -15.03 -0.29 -9.04
C ASP A 128 -15.35 -1.00 -7.72
N SER A 129 -14.46 -0.91 -6.73
CA SER A 129 -14.68 -1.58 -5.46
C SER A 129 -15.83 -0.97 -4.66
N PRO A 130 -16.77 -1.79 -4.14
CA PRO A 130 -17.84 -1.30 -3.29
C PRO A 130 -17.34 -0.84 -1.91
N PHE A 131 -16.07 -1.12 -1.57
CA PHE A 131 -15.53 -0.88 -0.22
C PHE A 131 -14.88 0.49 -0.05
N TYR A 132 -14.89 1.34 -1.08
CA TYR A 132 -14.40 2.71 -0.92
C TYR A 132 -15.39 3.57 -0.13
N ILE A 133 -14.91 4.11 0.98
CA ILE A 133 -15.65 5.06 1.80
C ILE A 133 -15.20 6.47 1.46
N GLY A 134 -16.13 7.25 0.90
CA GLY A 134 -15.90 8.66 0.58
C GLY A 134 -15.68 9.51 1.84
N ARG A 135 -14.92 10.58 1.70
CA ARG A 135 -14.58 11.51 2.78
C ARG A 135 -14.95 12.94 2.42
N PRO A 136 -16.26 13.24 2.25
CA PRO A 136 -16.69 14.58 1.90
C PRO A 136 -16.20 15.60 2.97
N PRO A 137 -15.71 16.78 2.55
CA PRO A 137 -15.73 17.30 1.18
C PRO A 137 -14.46 17.02 0.36
N ILE A 138 -13.55 16.12 0.79
CA ILE A 138 -12.20 15.97 0.24
C ILE A 138 -12.19 15.66 -1.26
N GLU A 139 -12.97 14.67 -1.70
CA GLU A 139 -13.05 14.30 -3.12
C GLU A 139 -13.56 15.47 -3.96
N THR A 140 -14.66 16.09 -3.53
CA THR A 140 -15.27 17.23 -4.24
C THR A 140 -14.29 18.39 -4.38
N LEU A 141 -13.55 18.72 -3.31
CA LEU A 141 -12.53 19.77 -3.34
C LEU A 141 -11.38 19.40 -4.29
N ALA A 142 -10.93 18.14 -4.29
CA ALA A 142 -9.89 17.67 -5.22
C ALA A 142 -10.32 17.80 -6.67
N TYR A 143 -11.54 17.39 -7.00
CA TYR A 143 -12.11 17.48 -8.35
C TYR A 143 -12.31 18.92 -8.81
N GLN A 144 -12.77 19.80 -7.92
CA GLN A 144 -12.90 21.22 -8.25
C GLN A 144 -11.54 21.87 -8.51
N GLU A 145 -10.55 21.59 -7.65
CA GLU A 145 -9.23 22.20 -7.77
C GLU A 145 -8.48 21.72 -9.02
N VAL A 146 -8.56 20.43 -9.38
CA VAL A 146 -7.82 19.90 -10.53
C VAL A 146 -8.28 20.52 -11.86
N THR A 147 -9.50 21.08 -11.91
CA THR A 147 -9.97 21.81 -13.10
C THR A 147 -9.35 23.20 -13.23
N GLN A 148 -8.80 23.77 -12.15
CA GLN A 148 -8.27 25.14 -12.15
C GLN A 148 -6.92 25.23 -12.91
N PRO A 149 -6.74 26.23 -13.79
CA PRO A 149 -5.49 26.42 -14.52
C PRO A 149 -4.28 26.55 -13.60
N GLY A 150 -3.23 25.75 -13.83
CA GLY A 150 -1.99 25.84 -13.05
C GLY A 150 -2.11 25.38 -11.60
N CYS A 151 -3.13 24.62 -11.22
CA CYS A 151 -3.39 24.28 -9.81
C CYS A 151 -2.26 23.45 -9.16
N VAL A 152 -2.26 23.46 -7.83
CA VAL A 152 -1.47 22.56 -6.99
C VAL A 152 -2.41 21.91 -5.97
N ILE A 153 -2.44 20.59 -5.92
CA ILE A 153 -3.17 19.80 -4.91
C ILE A 153 -2.16 19.05 -4.06
N ARG A 154 -2.35 19.09 -2.74
CA ARG A 154 -1.47 18.46 -1.75
C ARG A 154 -2.25 17.45 -0.95
N ILE A 155 -2.06 16.15 -1.22
CA ILE A 155 -2.74 15.07 -0.51
C ILE A 155 -1.84 14.57 0.61
N ARG A 156 -2.28 14.78 1.86
CA ARG A 156 -1.53 14.47 3.07
C ARG A 156 -2.27 13.48 3.96
N ALA A 157 -1.58 12.43 4.37
CA ALA A 157 -2.03 11.51 5.41
C ALA A 157 -0.90 10.56 5.80
N PRO A 158 -0.84 9.99 7.01
CA PRO A 158 0.05 8.88 7.29
C PRO A 158 -0.09 7.71 6.29
N LYS A 159 0.89 6.79 6.31
CA LYS A 159 0.81 5.55 5.53
C LYS A 159 -0.52 4.82 5.82
N GLU A 160 -1.05 4.15 4.79
CA GLU A 160 -2.25 3.32 4.87
C GLU A 160 -3.58 4.03 5.20
N MET A 161 -3.60 5.36 5.18
CA MET A 161 -4.82 6.16 5.38
C MET A 161 -5.66 6.35 4.12
N GLY A 162 -5.31 5.72 2.98
CA GLY A 162 -6.09 5.79 1.73
C GLY A 162 -5.71 6.91 0.76
N LYS A 163 -4.50 7.49 0.89
CA LYS A 163 -3.99 8.51 -0.05
C LYS A 163 -4.01 8.01 -1.50
N SER A 164 -3.49 6.81 -1.73
CA SER A 164 -3.44 6.19 -3.06
C SER A 164 -4.85 5.84 -3.58
N SER A 165 -5.81 5.53 -2.71
CA SER A 165 -7.21 5.32 -3.11
C SER A 165 -7.87 6.62 -3.59
N LEU A 166 -7.55 7.76 -2.95
CA LEU A 166 -7.99 9.08 -3.42
C LEU A 166 -7.28 9.49 -4.72
N MET A 167 -5.99 9.19 -4.83
CA MET A 167 -5.20 9.41 -6.05
C MET A 167 -5.84 8.75 -7.27
N LEU A 168 -6.18 7.45 -7.18
CA LEU A 168 -6.80 6.72 -8.29
C LEU A 168 -8.08 7.41 -8.77
N ARG A 169 -8.90 7.89 -7.83
CA ARG A 169 -10.16 8.59 -8.13
C ARG A 169 -9.97 9.97 -8.74
N LEU A 170 -8.92 10.68 -8.32
CA LEU A 170 -8.55 11.96 -8.91
C LEU A 170 -8.04 11.78 -10.35
N VAL A 171 -7.25 10.72 -10.58
CA VAL A 171 -6.76 10.33 -11.91
C VAL A 171 -7.93 9.96 -12.82
N ASP A 172 -8.80 9.04 -12.38
CA ASP A 172 -9.99 8.63 -13.14
C ASP A 172 -10.89 9.81 -13.51
N PHE A 173 -11.14 10.71 -12.55
CA PHE A 173 -11.89 11.94 -12.82
C PHE A 173 -11.19 12.82 -13.87
N ALA A 174 -9.87 13.02 -13.76
CA ALA A 174 -9.11 13.86 -14.69
C ALA A 174 -9.04 13.25 -16.11
N GLU A 175 -8.89 11.93 -16.22
CA GLU A 175 -8.95 11.20 -17.49
C GLU A 175 -10.33 11.35 -18.15
N ALA A 176 -11.40 11.26 -17.37
CA ALA A 176 -12.76 11.51 -17.86
C ALA A 176 -12.98 12.96 -18.33
N GLN A 177 -12.18 13.93 -17.85
CA GLN A 177 -12.13 15.30 -18.37
C GLN A 177 -11.23 15.46 -19.60
N GLY A 178 -10.60 14.39 -20.08
CA GLY A 178 -9.68 14.40 -21.21
C GLY A 178 -8.28 14.93 -20.88
N TYR A 179 -7.88 14.91 -19.60
CA TYR A 179 -6.55 15.37 -19.20
C TYR A 179 -5.54 14.24 -19.41
N ARG A 180 -4.29 14.60 -19.73
CA ARG A 180 -3.19 13.62 -19.77
C ARG A 180 -2.60 13.46 -18.38
N ILE A 181 -2.26 12.23 -18.01
CA ILE A 181 -1.74 11.91 -16.68
C ILE A 181 -0.29 11.49 -16.80
N VAL A 182 0.56 12.04 -15.94
CA VAL A 182 1.96 11.65 -15.78
C VAL A 182 2.18 11.37 -14.31
N THR A 183 2.57 10.14 -13.96
CA THR A 183 2.73 9.73 -12.57
C THR A 183 4.19 9.39 -12.28
N ILE A 184 4.80 10.19 -11.41
CA ILE A 184 6.15 9.99 -10.90
C ILE A 184 6.03 9.33 -9.52
N ASP A 185 6.28 8.03 -9.48
CA ASP A 185 6.52 7.32 -8.23
C ASP A 185 7.95 7.60 -7.76
N CYS A 186 8.09 8.39 -6.70
CA CYS A 186 9.39 8.81 -6.20
C CYS A 186 10.21 7.64 -5.66
N ASN A 187 9.58 6.53 -5.25
CA ASN A 187 10.29 5.32 -4.81
C ASN A 187 10.98 4.57 -5.96
N GLN A 188 10.66 4.88 -7.23
CA GLN A 188 11.29 4.28 -8.40
C GLN A 188 12.51 5.07 -8.91
N ILE A 189 12.82 6.22 -8.30
CA ILE A 189 13.97 7.05 -8.70
C ILE A 189 15.27 6.43 -8.17
N ASP A 190 16.32 6.38 -9.00
CA ASP A 190 17.62 5.90 -8.54
C ASP A 190 18.22 6.83 -7.47
N ALA A 191 18.85 6.26 -6.45
CA ALA A 191 19.52 7.03 -5.39
C ALA A 191 20.55 8.03 -5.95
N SER A 192 21.23 7.69 -7.06
CA SER A 192 22.17 8.58 -7.75
C SER A 192 21.54 9.84 -8.34
N CYS A 193 20.24 9.84 -8.64
CA CYS A 193 19.51 11.03 -9.06
C CYS A 193 19.17 11.93 -7.87
N LEU A 194 19.04 11.37 -6.66
CA LEU A 194 18.71 12.13 -5.45
C LEU A 194 19.94 12.85 -4.85
N THR A 195 21.13 12.61 -5.41
CA THR A 195 22.36 13.33 -5.07
C THR A 195 22.78 14.33 -6.16
N ASP A 196 22.11 14.33 -7.31
CA ASP A 196 22.44 15.19 -8.46
C ASP A 196 21.15 15.71 -9.11
N LEU A 197 20.84 16.97 -8.81
CA LEU A 197 19.64 17.64 -9.32
C LEU A 197 19.60 17.68 -10.85
N GLN A 198 20.72 17.92 -11.53
CA GLN A 198 20.73 18.00 -12.99
C GLN A 198 20.40 16.64 -13.61
N ARG A 199 21.03 15.58 -13.10
CA ARG A 199 20.73 14.21 -13.53
C ARG A 199 19.27 13.86 -13.30
N PHE A 200 18.73 14.19 -12.13
CA PHE A 200 17.32 14.01 -11.84
C PHE A 200 16.42 14.78 -12.82
N LEU A 201 16.64 16.09 -13.00
CA LEU A 201 15.77 16.92 -13.84
C LEU A 201 15.80 16.50 -15.31
N ARG A 202 16.94 16.04 -15.84
CA ARG A 202 17.02 15.47 -17.19
C ARG A 202 16.25 14.15 -17.29
N SER A 203 16.44 13.25 -16.33
CA SER A 203 15.70 11.97 -16.27
C SER A 203 14.20 12.17 -16.13
N PHE A 204 13.81 13.13 -15.28
CA PHE A 204 12.43 13.56 -15.08
C PHE A 204 11.82 14.08 -16.38
N CYS A 205 12.48 15.02 -17.07
CA CYS A 205 11.98 15.56 -18.34
C CYS A 205 11.86 14.48 -19.43
N LEU A 206 12.82 13.55 -19.48
CA LEU A 206 12.80 12.41 -20.40
C LEU A 206 11.59 11.51 -20.13
N ARG A 207 11.33 11.18 -18.87
CA ARG A 207 10.19 10.36 -18.45
C ARG A 207 8.86 11.05 -18.77
N VAL A 208 8.72 12.32 -18.39
CA VAL A 208 7.51 13.12 -18.65
C VAL A 208 7.22 13.18 -20.16
N ALA A 209 8.23 13.44 -20.99
CA ALA A 209 8.07 13.47 -22.44
C ALA A 209 7.59 12.13 -23.01
N ARG A 210 8.19 11.02 -22.57
CA ARG A 210 7.80 9.67 -23.00
C ARG A 210 6.39 9.29 -22.55
N GLU A 211 6.01 9.58 -21.30
CA GLU A 211 4.64 9.32 -20.82
C GLU A 211 3.59 10.15 -21.57
N LEU A 212 3.97 11.32 -22.07
CA LEU A 212 3.11 12.19 -22.87
C LEU A 212 3.14 11.88 -24.37
N ASP A 213 3.88 10.85 -24.80
CA ASP A 213 4.10 10.50 -26.21
C ASP A 213 4.66 11.67 -27.04
N VAL A 214 5.63 12.38 -26.47
CA VAL A 214 6.38 13.47 -27.12
C VAL A 214 7.84 13.07 -27.25
N GLU A 215 8.43 13.29 -28.43
CA GLU A 215 9.84 12.98 -28.68
C GLU A 215 10.74 13.75 -27.69
N PRO A 216 11.60 13.07 -26.91
CA PRO A 216 12.40 13.72 -25.87
C PRO A 216 13.66 14.36 -26.45
N ARG A 217 13.52 15.55 -27.05
CA ARG A 217 14.62 16.33 -27.64
C ARG A 217 15.38 17.14 -26.58
N LEU A 218 15.86 16.47 -25.54
CA LEU A 218 16.53 17.16 -24.44
C LEU A 218 17.85 17.81 -24.87
N ASP A 219 18.66 17.16 -25.70
CA ASP A 219 19.96 17.71 -26.10
C ASP A 219 19.86 18.99 -26.94
N GLU A 220 18.73 19.21 -27.63
CA GLU A 220 18.45 20.42 -28.40
C GLU A 220 17.91 21.58 -27.55
N HIS A 221 17.27 21.25 -26.42
CA HIS A 221 16.51 22.20 -25.61
C HIS A 221 17.10 22.41 -24.20
N TRP A 222 18.17 21.69 -23.85
CA TRP A 222 18.81 21.75 -22.56
C TRP A 222 20.09 22.57 -22.65
N ASP A 223 20.16 23.63 -21.88
CA ASP A 223 21.30 24.54 -21.82
C ASP A 223 21.94 24.46 -20.42
N ASP A 224 23.19 24.00 -20.34
CA ASP A 224 23.89 23.87 -19.06
C ASP A 224 24.38 25.23 -18.53
N GLU A 225 24.52 26.25 -19.39
CA GLU A 225 25.02 27.58 -18.99
C GLU A 225 23.98 28.38 -18.18
N ILE A 226 22.68 28.21 -18.47
CA ILE A 226 21.59 28.85 -17.72
C ILE A 226 21.19 28.10 -16.45
N GLY A 227 21.73 26.90 -16.25
CA GLY A 227 21.47 26.05 -15.09
C GLY A 227 20.24 25.14 -15.23
N SER A 228 20.32 23.97 -14.57
CA SER A 228 19.39 22.84 -14.72
C SER A 228 17.92 23.16 -14.40
N LYS A 229 17.66 24.01 -13.40
CA LYS A 229 16.29 24.43 -13.02
C LYS A 229 15.60 25.24 -14.12
N LEU A 230 16.32 26.18 -14.73
CA LEU A 230 15.80 27.00 -15.82
C LEU A 230 15.65 26.17 -17.10
N SER A 231 16.64 25.32 -17.41
CA SER A 231 16.56 24.39 -18.55
C SER A 231 15.39 23.43 -18.46
N CYS A 232 15.15 22.82 -17.29
CA CYS A 232 13.96 22.00 -17.05
C CYS A 232 12.66 22.81 -17.27
N THR A 233 12.60 24.02 -16.72
CA THR A 233 11.42 24.88 -16.86
C THR A 233 11.16 25.27 -18.32
N PHE A 234 12.20 25.62 -19.08
CA PHE A 234 12.06 25.96 -20.48
C PHE A 234 11.72 24.75 -21.34
N TYR A 235 12.29 23.59 -21.05
CA TYR A 235 11.90 22.35 -21.72
C TYR A 235 10.40 22.05 -21.52
N LEU A 236 9.91 22.08 -20.28
CA LEU A 236 8.49 21.90 -19.99
C LEU A 236 7.62 22.96 -20.67
N LYS A 237 7.93 24.24 -20.44
CA LYS A 237 7.08 25.38 -20.85
C LYS A 237 7.11 25.65 -22.35
N ASN A 238 8.30 25.62 -22.95
CA ASN A 238 8.54 26.09 -24.31
C ASN A 238 8.54 24.97 -25.34
N TYR A 239 8.81 23.72 -24.92
CA TYR A 239 8.82 22.56 -25.81
C TYR A 239 7.64 21.62 -25.53
N LEU A 240 7.56 21.00 -24.35
CA LEU A 240 6.52 19.99 -24.07
C LEU A 240 5.10 20.55 -24.07
N LEU A 241 4.82 21.55 -23.23
CA LEU A 241 3.46 22.10 -23.04
C LEU A 241 2.95 22.89 -24.25
N LYS A 242 3.83 23.25 -25.19
CA LYS A 242 3.42 23.83 -26.48
C LYS A 242 2.86 22.81 -27.45
N GLN A 243 3.28 21.55 -27.36
CA GLN A 243 2.87 20.47 -28.26
C GLN A 243 1.57 19.79 -27.82
N ILE A 244 1.09 20.09 -26.62
CA ILE A 244 -0.05 19.40 -25.99
C ILE A 244 -1.16 20.42 -25.76
N ASP A 245 -2.33 20.17 -26.36
CA ASP A 245 -3.48 21.08 -26.23
C ASP A 245 -4.33 20.81 -24.99
N SER A 246 -4.28 19.60 -24.44
CA SER A 246 -4.99 19.19 -23.23
C SER A 246 -4.22 19.54 -21.94
N PRO A 247 -4.92 19.79 -20.81
CA PRO A 247 -4.26 19.87 -19.50
C PRO A 247 -3.53 18.57 -19.14
N ILE A 248 -2.50 18.71 -18.31
CA ILE A 248 -1.65 17.61 -17.85
C ILE A 248 -1.67 17.58 -16.34
N VAL A 249 -2.08 16.45 -15.76
CA VAL A 249 -1.89 16.16 -14.34
C VAL A 249 -0.54 15.50 -14.16
N LEU A 250 0.39 16.25 -13.57
CA LEU A 250 1.69 15.74 -13.15
C LEU A 250 1.62 15.41 -11.67
N LEU A 251 1.66 14.12 -11.38
CA LEU A 251 1.50 13.57 -10.04
C LEU A 251 2.83 13.07 -9.49
N PHE A 252 3.19 13.53 -8.28
CA PHE A 252 4.31 13.00 -7.51
C PHE A 252 3.77 12.17 -6.35
N ASN A 253 3.94 10.85 -6.46
CA ASN A 253 3.57 9.90 -5.42
C ASN A 253 4.77 9.58 -4.53
N GLU A 254 4.52 9.35 -3.24
CA GLU A 254 5.55 8.99 -2.25
C GLU A 254 6.73 10.00 -2.22
N ILE A 255 6.43 11.29 -2.35
CA ILE A 255 7.47 12.35 -2.34
C ILE A 255 8.21 12.43 -1.00
N ASP A 256 7.72 11.71 0.03
CA ASP A 256 8.36 11.50 1.32
C ASP A 256 9.84 11.14 1.16
N ARG A 257 10.19 10.36 0.13
CA ARG A 257 11.57 9.98 -0.17
C ARG A 257 12.50 11.17 -0.41
N PHE A 258 12.02 12.28 -0.98
CA PHE A 258 12.86 13.45 -1.21
C PHE A 258 13.26 14.12 0.10
N PHE A 259 12.45 14.02 1.17
CA PHE A 259 12.82 14.56 2.48
C PHE A 259 13.97 13.81 3.14
N GLU A 260 14.25 12.57 2.71
CA GLU A 260 15.44 11.81 3.13
C GLU A 260 16.73 12.39 2.50
N HIS A 261 16.61 13.29 1.51
CA HIS A 261 17.70 13.97 0.82
C HIS A 261 17.52 15.51 0.91
N PRO A 262 17.85 16.15 2.05
CA PRO A 262 17.54 17.56 2.29
C PRO A 262 18.11 18.54 1.26
N GLU A 263 19.35 18.33 0.79
CA GLU A 263 19.99 19.18 -0.21
C GLU A 263 19.24 19.14 -1.55
N PHE A 264 18.80 17.95 -1.97
CA PHE A 264 17.97 17.78 -3.17
C PHE A 264 16.60 18.42 -3.00
N ALA A 265 15.93 18.18 -1.86
CA ALA A 265 14.63 18.75 -1.55
C ALA A 265 14.66 20.29 -1.52
N GLN A 266 15.71 20.89 -0.95
CA GLN A 266 15.91 22.34 -0.89
C GLN A 266 15.98 22.99 -2.28
N GLU A 267 16.44 22.25 -3.29
CA GLU A 267 16.54 22.76 -4.65
C GLU A 267 15.32 22.43 -5.53
N PHE A 268 14.78 21.21 -5.40
CA PHE A 268 13.69 20.74 -6.25
C PHE A 268 12.33 21.36 -5.89
N PHE A 269 12.07 21.56 -4.60
CA PHE A 269 10.79 22.06 -4.16
C PHE A 269 10.48 23.53 -4.52
N PRO A 270 11.45 24.47 -4.41
CA PRO A 270 11.27 25.81 -4.95
C PRO A 270 10.97 25.82 -6.46
N LEU A 271 11.45 24.83 -7.22
CA LEU A 271 11.15 24.70 -8.65
C LEU A 271 9.67 24.34 -8.90
N LEU A 272 9.10 23.41 -8.13
CA LEU A 272 7.65 23.11 -8.23
C LEU A 272 6.81 24.35 -7.92
N ARG A 273 7.23 25.12 -6.90
CA ARG A 273 6.57 26.37 -6.53
C ARG A 273 6.66 27.42 -7.63
N SER A 274 7.82 27.58 -8.27
CA SER A 274 7.97 28.56 -9.35
C SER A 274 7.06 28.25 -10.54
N TRP A 275 6.86 26.97 -10.87
CA TRP A 275 5.90 26.57 -11.92
C TRP A 275 4.47 26.98 -11.58
N TYR A 276 4.04 26.80 -10.33
CA TYR A 276 2.73 27.26 -9.86
C TYR A 276 2.58 28.79 -9.93
N GLU A 277 3.60 29.54 -9.49
CA GLU A 277 3.57 30.99 -9.53
C GLU A 277 3.56 31.54 -10.98
N ASP A 278 4.38 30.95 -11.86
CA ASP A 278 4.47 31.32 -13.27
C ASP A 278 3.21 30.96 -14.07
N ALA A 279 2.49 29.89 -13.68
CA ALA A 279 1.22 29.53 -14.29
C ALA A 279 0.15 30.63 -14.16
N ARG A 280 0.30 31.58 -13.23
CA ARG A 280 -0.62 32.74 -13.15
C ARG A 280 -0.51 33.67 -14.35
N ARG A 281 0.62 33.66 -15.06
CA ARG A 281 0.91 34.59 -16.16
C ARG A 281 1.22 33.89 -17.48
N ASN A 282 1.52 32.59 -17.46
CA ASN A 282 1.93 31.83 -18.63
C ASN A 282 0.89 30.77 -19.03
N VAL A 283 0.32 30.94 -20.23
CA VAL A 283 -0.76 30.08 -20.76
C VAL A 283 -0.32 28.61 -20.97
N ASN A 284 0.96 28.34 -21.24
CA ASN A 284 1.43 26.96 -21.36
C ASN A 284 1.51 26.29 -19.98
N LEU A 285 2.07 26.98 -18.97
CA LEU A 285 2.12 26.47 -17.60
C LEU A 285 0.73 26.36 -16.97
N GLN A 286 -0.25 27.16 -17.42
CA GLN A 286 -1.66 26.98 -17.06
C GLN A 286 -2.23 25.62 -17.47
N LYS A 287 -1.58 24.87 -18.37
CA LYS A 287 -1.99 23.49 -18.71
C LYS A 287 -1.53 22.47 -17.66
N LEU A 288 -0.50 22.79 -16.87
CA LEU A 288 0.03 21.90 -15.85
C LEU A 288 -0.89 21.90 -14.61
N ARG A 289 -1.18 20.72 -14.06
CA ARG A 289 -1.87 20.50 -12.77
C ARG A 289 -0.92 19.68 -11.91
N LEU A 290 -0.45 20.25 -10.81
CA LEU A 290 0.49 19.56 -9.93
C LEU A 290 -0.29 18.85 -8.82
N VAL A 291 -0.02 17.56 -8.62
CA VAL A 291 -0.56 16.80 -7.49
C VAL A 291 0.61 16.20 -6.71
N VAL A 292 0.70 16.48 -5.42
CA VAL A 292 1.79 16.00 -4.56
C VAL A 292 1.20 15.21 -3.40
N ILE A 293 1.68 13.98 -3.23
CA ILE A 293 1.20 13.05 -2.20
C ILE A 293 2.32 12.76 -1.21
N TYR A 294 2.05 12.98 0.08
CA TYR A 294 3.04 12.83 1.16
C TYR A 294 2.42 12.45 2.49
N SER A 295 3.26 12.07 3.46
CA SER A 295 2.78 11.47 4.72
C SER A 295 2.64 12.44 5.90
N THR A 296 3.49 13.47 6.02
CA THR A 296 3.52 14.38 7.19
C THR A 296 3.98 15.81 6.86
N GLU A 297 3.62 16.78 7.71
CA GLU A 297 4.09 18.18 7.63
C GLU A 297 4.90 18.51 8.88
N GLU A 298 6.23 18.38 8.81
CA GLU A 298 7.10 19.25 9.60
C GLU A 298 8.49 19.31 8.95
N TYR A 299 8.78 20.48 8.39
CA TYR A 299 9.93 20.79 7.55
C TYR A 299 11.13 21.22 8.40
N VAL A 300 11.57 20.38 9.33
CA VAL A 300 12.63 20.76 10.29
C VAL A 300 13.92 21.25 9.61
N SER A 301 14.12 20.97 8.32
CA SER A 301 15.29 21.39 7.53
C SER A 301 15.01 22.27 6.30
N LEU A 302 13.76 22.62 5.98
CA LEU A 302 13.43 23.51 4.84
C LEU A 302 12.93 24.85 5.38
N ASN A 303 13.59 25.94 5.01
CA ASN A 303 13.09 27.29 5.30
C ASN A 303 11.61 27.38 4.90
N ILE A 304 10.77 27.94 5.77
CA ILE A 304 9.32 28.13 5.54
C ILE A 304 9.05 28.80 4.17
N ASN A 305 9.96 29.65 3.71
CA ASN A 305 9.86 30.34 2.42
C ASN A 305 10.22 29.49 1.19
N GLN A 306 10.82 28.31 1.37
CA GLN A 306 11.33 27.43 0.28
C GLN A 306 10.46 26.19 0.06
N SER A 307 9.37 26.05 0.82
CA SER A 307 8.44 24.93 0.70
C SER A 307 7.42 25.17 -0.44
N PRO A 308 7.17 24.19 -1.34
CA PRO A 308 6.03 24.20 -2.25
C PRO A 308 4.72 23.87 -1.50
N PHE A 309 4.81 23.54 -0.21
CA PHE A 309 3.70 23.13 0.63
C PHE A 309 2.99 24.31 1.31
N ASN A 310 3.33 25.55 0.93
CA ASN A 310 2.60 26.76 1.33
C ASN A 310 1.68 27.32 0.21
N VAL A 311 1.59 26.61 -0.92
CA VAL A 311 0.73 26.98 -2.05
C VAL A 311 -0.21 25.84 -2.43
N GLY A 312 -1.28 26.16 -3.16
CA GLY A 312 -2.28 25.18 -3.58
C GLY A 312 -3.18 24.67 -2.44
N LEU A 313 -4.09 23.76 -2.80
CA LEU A 313 -5.10 23.20 -1.92
C LEU A 313 -4.52 22.05 -1.05
N PRO A 314 -4.46 22.21 0.29
CA PRO A 314 -4.13 21.11 1.19
C PRO A 314 -5.36 20.21 1.44
N LEU A 315 -5.21 18.92 1.17
CA LEU A 315 -6.17 17.87 1.46
C LEU A 315 -5.59 16.91 2.50
N ARG A 316 -6.05 17.05 3.74
CA ARG A 316 -5.69 16.13 4.83
C ARG A 316 -6.73 15.03 4.95
N LEU A 317 -6.31 13.78 4.85
CA LEU A 317 -7.18 12.63 5.01
C LEU A 317 -7.27 12.26 6.50
N PRO A 318 -8.46 12.37 7.12
CA PRO A 318 -8.67 11.93 8.49
C PRO A 318 -8.85 10.40 8.56
N GLU A 319 -8.85 9.91 9.79
CA GLU A 319 -9.38 8.60 10.14
C GLU A 319 -10.88 8.50 9.82
N PHE A 320 -11.37 7.28 9.65
CA PHE A 320 -12.80 7.04 9.49
C PHE A 320 -13.57 7.35 10.78
N THR A 321 -14.70 8.01 10.60
CA THR A 321 -15.71 8.22 11.63
C THR A 321 -16.47 6.91 11.94
N PRO A 322 -17.12 6.78 13.11
CA PRO A 322 -17.97 5.62 13.41
C PRO A 322 -19.03 5.34 12.34
N GLN A 323 -19.61 6.38 11.76
CA GLN A 323 -20.59 6.27 10.67
C GLN A 323 -19.97 5.68 9.40
N GLN A 324 -18.74 6.06 9.08
CA GLN A 324 -17.99 5.52 7.94
C GLN A 324 -17.58 4.05 8.17
N VAL A 325 -17.24 3.68 9.40
CA VAL A 325 -16.97 2.27 9.75
C VAL A 325 -18.24 1.44 9.67
N GLN A 326 -19.37 1.95 10.15
CA GLN A 326 -20.68 1.30 10.03
C GLN A 326 -21.07 1.08 8.55
N ASP A 327 -20.91 2.09 7.69
CA ASP A 327 -21.15 1.94 6.24
C ASP A 327 -20.26 0.84 5.64
N LEU A 328 -18.99 0.77 6.05
CA LEU A 328 -18.07 -0.26 5.57
C LEU A 328 -18.45 -1.67 6.03
N VAL A 329 -18.90 -1.82 7.28
CA VAL A 329 -19.48 -3.05 7.84
C VAL A 329 -20.67 -3.52 7.00
N GLU A 330 -21.60 -2.61 6.68
CA GLU A 330 -22.79 -2.91 5.89
C GLU A 330 -22.43 -3.35 4.46
N ARG A 331 -21.45 -2.69 3.84
CA ARG A 331 -20.89 -3.08 2.53
C ARG A 331 -20.26 -4.47 2.54
N HIS A 332 -19.77 -4.92 3.71
CA HIS A 332 -19.24 -6.27 3.90
C HIS A 332 -20.33 -7.31 4.22
N GLY A 333 -21.60 -6.89 4.28
CA GLY A 333 -22.73 -7.78 4.57
C GLY A 333 -22.82 -8.21 6.04
N LEU A 334 -22.10 -7.53 6.94
CA LEU A 334 -22.13 -7.81 8.37
C LEU A 334 -23.28 -7.06 9.05
N ASN A 335 -23.94 -7.71 10.01
CA ASN A 335 -25.04 -7.12 10.78
C ASN A 335 -24.55 -6.65 12.16
N TRP A 336 -23.52 -5.80 12.18
CA TRP A 336 -23.00 -5.24 13.44
C TRP A 336 -23.80 -4.01 13.86
N GLY A 337 -24.00 -3.87 15.16
CA GLY A 337 -24.55 -2.66 15.75
C GLY A 337 -23.46 -1.66 16.11
N VAL A 338 -23.90 -0.55 16.71
CA VAL A 338 -23.02 0.55 17.16
C VAL A 338 -21.95 0.05 18.13
N LYS A 339 -22.30 -0.90 19.01
CA LYS A 339 -21.38 -1.41 20.04
C LYS A 339 -20.18 -2.14 19.43
N GLU A 340 -20.42 -3.00 18.46
CA GLU A 340 -19.37 -3.76 17.77
C GLU A 340 -18.45 -2.82 16.98
N VAL A 341 -19.02 -1.80 16.33
CA VAL A 341 -18.24 -0.76 15.65
C VAL A 341 -17.39 0.03 16.64
N GLU A 342 -17.94 0.45 17.77
CA GLU A 342 -17.21 1.14 18.84
C GLU A 342 -16.08 0.29 19.42
N GLN A 343 -16.29 -1.03 19.59
CA GLN A 343 -15.26 -1.95 20.05
C GLN A 343 -14.11 -2.09 19.07
N LEU A 344 -14.39 -2.22 17.76
CA LEU A 344 -13.35 -2.26 16.74
C LEU A 344 -12.57 -0.94 16.71
N ILE A 345 -13.27 0.21 16.71
CA ILE A 345 -12.65 1.53 16.72
C ILE A 345 -11.83 1.76 17.99
N ALA A 346 -12.25 1.25 19.14
CA ALA A 346 -11.48 1.34 20.37
C ALA A 346 -10.12 0.63 20.24
N LEU A 347 -10.05 -0.48 19.49
CA LEU A 347 -8.81 -1.21 19.25
C LEU A 347 -7.94 -0.54 18.17
N VAL A 348 -8.48 -0.29 16.97
CA VAL A 348 -7.69 0.12 15.79
C VAL A 348 -7.83 1.59 15.40
N GLY A 349 -8.60 2.37 16.17
CA GLY A 349 -9.00 3.72 15.79
C GLY A 349 -9.88 3.72 14.55
N GLY A 350 -9.94 4.86 13.85
CA GLY A 350 -10.56 4.94 12.52
C GLY A 350 -9.58 4.57 11.39
N HIS A 351 -8.59 3.70 11.64
CA HIS A 351 -7.51 3.40 10.68
C HIS A 351 -8.03 2.57 9.49
N PRO A 352 -8.05 3.11 8.26
CA PRO A 352 -8.70 2.47 7.11
C PRO A 352 -8.22 1.06 6.80
N ALA A 353 -6.89 0.84 6.73
CA ALA A 353 -6.35 -0.48 6.41
C ALA A 353 -6.63 -1.53 7.50
N LEU A 354 -6.40 -1.21 8.78
CA LEU A 354 -6.71 -2.10 9.89
C LEU A 354 -8.19 -2.48 9.96
N ILE A 355 -9.09 -1.51 9.75
CA ILE A 355 -10.53 -1.78 9.68
C ILE A 355 -10.84 -2.75 8.53
N ARG A 356 -10.29 -2.50 7.34
CA ARG A 356 -10.49 -3.40 6.19
C ARG A 356 -9.96 -4.80 6.45
N ILE A 357 -8.77 -4.94 7.07
CA ILE A 357 -8.21 -6.25 7.48
C ILE A 357 -9.18 -6.96 8.44
N ALA A 358 -9.65 -6.28 9.48
CA ALA A 358 -10.59 -6.85 10.45
C ALA A 358 -11.86 -7.37 9.77
N LEU A 359 -12.52 -6.52 8.97
CA LEU A 359 -13.77 -6.89 8.32
C LEU A 359 -13.57 -7.98 7.25
N TYR A 360 -12.45 -7.95 6.51
CA TYR A 360 -12.10 -9.00 5.55
C TYR A 360 -12.01 -10.38 6.25
N HIS A 361 -11.29 -10.47 7.38
CA HIS A 361 -11.13 -11.74 8.09
C HIS A 361 -12.44 -12.22 8.73
N VAL A 362 -13.23 -11.31 9.32
CA VAL A 362 -14.57 -11.65 9.84
C VAL A 362 -15.46 -12.24 8.74
N CYS A 363 -15.43 -11.67 7.53
CA CYS A 363 -16.26 -12.14 6.42
C CYS A 363 -15.75 -13.44 5.80
N THR A 364 -14.43 -13.56 5.57
CA THR A 364 -13.87 -14.66 4.79
C THR A 364 -13.52 -15.89 5.61
N GLN A 365 -13.11 -15.70 6.87
CA GLN A 365 -12.68 -16.78 7.78
C GLN A 365 -13.75 -17.11 8.83
N GLN A 366 -14.89 -16.42 8.81
CA GLN A 366 -16.01 -16.59 9.76
C GLN A 366 -15.58 -16.49 11.24
N ILE A 367 -14.57 -15.67 11.53
CA ILE A 367 -14.18 -15.36 12.91
C ILE A 367 -15.08 -14.26 13.48
N SER A 368 -15.34 -14.30 14.78
CA SER A 368 -16.12 -13.26 15.47
C SER A 368 -15.28 -12.01 15.75
N LEU A 369 -15.94 -10.87 15.97
CA LEU A 369 -15.26 -9.66 16.45
C LEU A 369 -14.52 -9.94 17.76
N GLU A 370 -15.11 -10.71 18.68
CA GLU A 370 -14.46 -11.07 19.95
C GLU A 370 -13.13 -11.80 19.72
N GLN A 371 -13.09 -12.74 18.77
CA GLN A 371 -11.84 -13.42 18.40
C GLN A 371 -10.81 -12.46 17.79
N VAL A 372 -11.25 -11.48 16.98
CA VAL A 372 -10.37 -10.44 16.46
C VAL A 372 -9.77 -9.60 17.58
N LEU A 373 -10.57 -9.21 18.58
CA LEU A 373 -10.12 -8.39 19.70
C LEU A 373 -9.18 -9.15 20.64
N GLN A 374 -9.47 -10.43 20.95
CA GLN A 374 -8.63 -11.27 21.80
C GLN A 374 -7.31 -11.64 21.11
N GLY A 375 -7.36 -11.99 19.82
CA GLY A 375 -6.22 -12.39 19.01
C GLY A 375 -5.42 -11.23 18.39
N ALA A 376 -5.70 -9.98 18.77
CA ALA A 376 -5.23 -8.78 18.07
C ALA A 376 -3.69 -8.69 17.94
N ILE A 377 -2.97 -9.16 18.96
CA ILE A 377 -1.48 -9.17 19.02
C ILE A 377 -0.89 -10.58 19.13
N GLU A 378 -1.71 -11.62 19.02
CA GLU A 378 -1.24 -12.99 19.08
C GLU A 378 -0.36 -13.33 17.88
N ASN A 379 0.60 -14.24 18.09
CA ASN A 379 1.37 -14.81 16.98
C ASN A 379 0.42 -15.59 16.07
N GLY A 380 0.31 -15.19 14.80
CA GLY A 380 -0.68 -15.73 13.87
C GLY A 380 -1.97 -14.91 13.78
N GLY A 381 -2.13 -13.85 14.57
CA GLY A 381 -3.28 -12.97 14.54
C GLY A 381 -3.43 -12.19 13.23
N ILE A 382 -4.63 -11.69 12.95
CA ILE A 382 -4.97 -11.07 11.66
C ILE A 382 -4.13 -9.81 11.34
N PHE A 383 -3.64 -9.12 12.38
CA PHE A 383 -2.80 -7.93 12.24
C PHE A 383 -1.31 -8.24 12.24
N GLN A 384 -0.90 -9.51 12.39
CA GLN A 384 0.51 -9.88 12.57
C GLN A 384 1.41 -9.35 11.45
N ASN A 385 1.01 -9.55 10.19
CA ASN A 385 1.81 -9.09 9.05
C ASN A 385 2.03 -7.57 9.09
N HIS A 386 0.97 -6.83 9.37
CA HIS A 386 1.03 -5.37 9.49
C HIS A 386 1.96 -4.94 10.63
N LEU A 387 1.72 -5.45 11.83
CA LEU A 387 2.48 -5.10 13.03
C LEU A 387 3.96 -5.46 12.91
N TRP A 388 4.26 -6.63 12.33
CA TRP A 388 5.63 -7.05 12.05
C TRP A 388 6.32 -6.12 11.05
N HIS A 389 5.66 -5.74 9.96
CA HIS A 389 6.23 -4.78 9.01
C HIS A 389 6.53 -3.43 9.65
N GLN A 390 5.63 -2.93 10.51
CA GLN A 390 5.88 -1.69 11.26
C GLN A 390 7.08 -1.83 12.20
N TRP A 391 7.18 -2.96 12.93
CA TRP A 391 8.30 -3.22 13.83
C TRP A 391 9.64 -3.32 13.11
N VAL A 392 9.74 -4.07 12.02
CA VAL A 392 10.97 -4.18 11.22
C VAL A 392 11.39 -2.83 10.67
N ASN A 393 10.43 -2.00 10.22
CA ASN A 393 10.73 -0.66 9.74
C ASN A 393 11.21 0.29 10.85
N LEU A 394 10.68 0.16 12.07
CA LEU A 394 11.18 0.89 13.24
C LEU A 394 12.60 0.48 13.59
N GLN A 395 12.92 -0.82 13.59
CA GLN A 395 14.24 -1.33 13.96
C GLN A 395 15.38 -0.84 13.05
N LYS A 396 15.09 -0.48 11.80
CA LYS A 396 16.05 0.18 10.90
C LYS A 396 16.58 1.51 11.45
N ASN A 397 15.86 2.13 12.39
CA ASN A 397 16.25 3.39 13.02
C ASN A 397 16.13 3.26 14.56
N PRO A 398 17.21 2.86 15.26
CA PRO A 398 17.19 2.69 16.72
C PRO A 398 16.67 3.91 17.50
N SER A 399 16.96 5.11 17.00
CA SER A 399 16.47 6.36 17.60
C SER A 399 14.95 6.51 17.55
N LEU A 400 14.26 5.89 16.58
CA LEU A 400 12.78 5.86 16.54
C LEU A 400 12.21 4.87 17.55
N VAL A 401 12.90 3.75 17.76
CA VAL A 401 12.53 2.76 18.79
C VAL A 401 12.63 3.39 20.18
N GLU A 402 13.70 4.13 20.46
CA GLU A 402 13.88 4.89 21.70
C GLU A 402 12.78 5.94 21.90
N ALA A 403 12.47 6.73 20.87
CA ALA A 403 11.41 7.71 20.92
C ALA A 403 10.03 7.08 21.20
N LEU A 404 9.74 5.95 20.55
CA LEU A 404 8.51 5.19 20.79
C LEU A 404 8.47 4.62 22.21
N ALA A 405 9.60 4.14 22.73
CA ALA A 405 9.71 3.62 24.10
C ALA A 405 9.48 4.70 25.16
N VAL A 406 10.00 5.91 24.93
CA VAL A 406 9.72 7.08 25.77
C VAL A 406 8.23 7.39 25.75
N MET A 407 7.61 7.43 24.57
CA MET A 407 6.20 7.76 24.42
C MET A 407 5.26 6.73 25.07
N LEU A 408 5.60 5.43 24.98
CA LEU A 408 4.79 4.33 25.53
C LEU A 408 5.08 4.03 27.00
N GLY A 409 6.17 4.57 27.54
CA GLY A 409 6.56 4.44 28.93
C GLY A 409 5.93 5.51 29.83
N ASP A 410 5.99 5.30 31.14
CA ASP A 410 5.46 6.23 32.15
C ASP A 410 6.42 7.40 32.42
N ARG A 411 7.15 7.89 31.41
CA ARG A 411 8.09 9.02 31.51
C ARG A 411 7.58 10.23 30.71
N PRO A 412 6.60 10.98 31.23
CA PRO A 412 6.01 12.12 30.52
C PRO A 412 6.99 13.30 30.30
N ASP A 413 8.11 13.34 31.02
CA ASP A 413 9.03 14.49 31.05
C ASP A 413 10.13 14.46 29.97
N VAL A 414 10.25 13.38 29.19
CA VAL A 414 11.28 13.29 28.15
C VAL A 414 10.73 13.84 26.84
N ALA A 415 11.18 15.03 26.48
CA ALA A 415 10.83 15.64 25.19
C ALA A 415 11.36 14.78 24.03
N ILE A 416 10.45 14.28 23.20
CA ILE A 416 10.79 13.56 21.97
C ILE A 416 11.28 14.58 20.93
N ASN A 417 12.36 14.25 20.23
CA ASN A 417 12.87 15.11 19.16
C ASN A 417 11.78 15.29 18.07
N PRO A 418 11.49 16.53 17.63
CA PRO A 418 10.52 16.78 16.57
C PRO A 418 10.70 15.93 15.30
N ILE A 419 11.95 15.64 14.92
CA ILE A 419 12.27 14.78 13.77
C ILE A 419 11.80 13.33 14.00
N GLN A 420 11.96 12.81 15.21
CA GLN A 420 11.51 11.47 15.57
C GLN A 420 9.97 11.42 15.58
N THR A 421 9.32 12.42 16.17
CA THR A 421 7.87 12.58 16.16
C THR A 421 7.33 12.61 14.74
N TYR A 422 7.95 13.37 13.83
CA TYR A 422 7.58 13.40 12.42
C TYR A 422 7.64 12.00 11.78
N LYS A 423 8.76 11.28 11.95
CA LYS A 423 8.94 9.96 11.34
C LYS A 423 7.94 8.93 11.88
N LEU A 424 7.63 8.99 13.18
CA LEU A 424 6.62 8.11 13.78
C LEU A 424 5.20 8.48 13.30
N GLU A 425 4.89 9.77 13.14
CA GLU A 425 3.59 10.21 12.61
C GLU A 425 3.44 9.81 11.14
N SER A 426 4.50 9.88 10.34
CA SER A 426 4.49 9.55 8.90
C SER A 426 4.25 8.06 8.66
N GLN A 427 4.81 7.22 9.54
CA GLN A 427 4.54 5.78 9.60
C GLN A 427 3.12 5.46 10.10
N GLY A 428 2.38 6.46 10.59
CA GLY A 428 1.01 6.27 11.10
C GLY A 428 0.95 5.70 12.51
N LEU A 429 2.07 5.63 13.22
CA LEU A 429 2.14 4.97 14.53
C LEU A 429 1.61 5.84 15.66
N ILE A 430 1.72 7.17 15.49
CA ILE A 430 1.33 8.16 16.51
C ILE A 430 0.41 9.22 15.92
N ARG A 431 -0.27 9.96 16.81
CA ARG A 431 -1.06 11.15 16.48
C ARG A 431 -0.88 12.23 17.55
N ARG A 432 -1.12 13.49 17.17
CA ARG A 432 -1.18 14.61 18.13
C ARG A 432 -2.59 14.76 18.68
N GLU A 433 -2.69 14.86 20.00
CA GLU A 433 -3.90 15.22 20.75
C GLU A 433 -3.60 16.46 21.60
N GLY A 434 -3.97 17.64 21.07
CA GLY A 434 -3.54 18.91 21.64
C GLY A 434 -2.01 19.03 21.62
N GLU A 435 -1.41 19.28 22.79
CA GLU A 435 0.04 19.37 22.97
C GLU A 435 0.72 18.01 23.18
N HIS A 436 -0.06 16.93 23.31
CA HIS A 436 0.46 15.60 23.59
C HIS A 436 0.57 14.76 22.33
N THR A 437 1.56 13.87 22.32
CA THR A 437 1.71 12.84 21.30
C THR A 437 1.34 11.49 21.90
N VAL A 438 0.41 10.79 21.25
CA VAL A 438 -0.09 9.50 21.72
C VAL A 438 0.03 8.46 20.60
N ALA A 439 0.01 7.18 20.98
CA ALA A 439 -0.14 6.09 20.01
C ALA A 439 -1.43 6.30 19.20
N ARG A 440 -1.39 6.03 17.90
CA ARG A 440 -2.54 6.31 17.03
C ARG A 440 -3.78 5.49 17.40
N CYS A 441 -3.56 4.25 17.80
CA CYS A 441 -4.60 3.34 18.23
C CYS A 441 -4.08 2.42 19.34
N GLU A 442 -5.03 1.80 20.04
CA GLU A 442 -4.73 0.89 21.15
C GLU A 442 -3.91 -0.32 20.71
N LEU A 443 -4.19 -0.87 19.51
CA LEU A 443 -3.46 -1.97 18.91
C LEU A 443 -1.95 -1.70 18.86
N TYR A 444 -1.54 -0.51 18.41
CA TYR A 444 -0.14 -0.12 18.38
C TYR A 444 0.42 0.05 19.79
N ARG A 445 -0.33 0.66 20.69
CA ARG A 445 0.10 0.86 22.09
C ARG A 445 0.43 -0.48 22.77
N ILE A 446 -0.46 -1.47 22.67
CA ILE A 446 -0.28 -2.78 23.30
C ILE A 446 0.85 -3.58 22.63
N TYR A 447 0.90 -3.61 21.30
CA TYR A 447 1.87 -4.41 20.55
C TYR A 447 3.30 -3.90 20.77
N PHE A 448 3.55 -2.60 20.55
CA PHE A 448 4.90 -2.07 20.68
C PHE A 448 5.39 -2.05 22.13
N LYS A 449 4.49 -1.87 23.11
CA LYS A 449 4.86 -2.02 24.53
C LYS A 449 5.34 -3.44 24.82
N GLN A 450 4.69 -4.48 24.27
CA GLN A 450 5.13 -5.86 24.42
C GLN A 450 6.48 -6.12 23.73
N GLN A 451 6.67 -5.63 22.50
CA GLN A 451 7.93 -5.80 21.75
C GLN A 451 9.11 -5.13 22.47
N LEU A 452 8.90 -3.92 23.01
CA LEU A 452 9.92 -3.19 23.76
C LEU A 452 10.32 -3.89 25.06
N LEU A 453 9.36 -4.52 25.76
CA LEU A 453 9.66 -5.33 26.95
C LEU A 453 10.45 -6.59 26.60
N ALA A 454 10.15 -7.24 25.48
CA ALA A 454 10.88 -8.41 25.01
C ALA A 454 12.32 -8.10 24.57
N PHE A 455 12.60 -6.86 24.15
CA PHE A 455 13.93 -6.41 23.72
C PHE A 455 14.84 -5.90 24.85
N GLN A 456 14.30 -5.72 26.07
CA GLN A 456 15.07 -5.31 27.25
C GLN A 456 15.68 -6.50 28.02
N HIS A 457 15.38 -7.73 27.60
CA HIS A 457 15.90 -9.00 28.11
C HIS A 457 16.69 -9.71 27.01
#